data_AF-A0A0Q8MSX5-F1
#
_entry.id   AF-A0A0Q8MSX5-F1
#
_cell.length_a   1.000
_cell.length_b   1.000
_cell.length_c   1.000
_cell.angle_alpha   90.00
_cell.angle_beta   90.00
_cell.angle_gamma   90.00
#
_symmetry.space_group_name_H-M   'P 1'
#
loop_
_entity.id
_entity.type
_entity.pdbx_description
1 polymer ?
#
loop_
_entity_poly.entity_id
_entity_poly.type
_entity_poly.pdbx_seq_one_letter_code
_entity_poly.pdbx_strand_id
1 'polypeptide(L)'
;MGLFRTIILALAGAGALATSASAAGEDDWPTIKSARLNDQRPWGAFALYRAPDARATGVTLYLRGSMDDHEMIARRVEMDSGDHAVISWASSKTCANLISATVELEDLQVPRIEVPGAGREPRQAAVALDASSYFVWADDARFSGGGHSAQIELRGVDGSPMAEWIDRTLGRLTGCWRTNLP
;
A
#
# COMPACT_ATOMS: atom_id res chain seq x y z
N MET A 1 12.97 -51.66 -48.71
CA MET A 1 11.89 -50.97 -49.45
C MET A 1 10.78 -50.70 -48.45
N GLY A 2 10.42 -49.49 -48.04
CA GLY A 2 10.89 -48.15 -48.39
C GLY A 2 10.57 -47.18 -47.24
N LEU A 3 11.26 -46.04 -47.26
CA LEU A 3 11.09 -44.88 -46.38
C LEU A 3 9.65 -44.35 -46.43
N PHE A 4 9.09 -44.02 -45.26
CA PHE A 4 8.24 -42.82 -45.14
C PHE A 4 8.67 -42.03 -43.90
N ARG A 5 9.33 -40.90 -44.20
CA ARG A 5 9.58 -39.78 -43.30
C ARG A 5 8.23 -39.15 -42.94
N THR A 6 7.95 -38.96 -41.65
CA THR A 6 6.95 -37.98 -41.21
C THR A 6 7.63 -36.96 -40.32
N ILE A 7 7.48 -35.71 -40.74
CA ILE A 7 8.11 -34.50 -40.26
C ILE A 7 7.45 -34.02 -38.97
N ILE A 8 8.29 -33.48 -38.09
CA ILE A 8 7.99 -32.79 -36.83
C ILE A 8 7.13 -31.53 -37.10
N LEU A 9 6.09 -31.33 -36.29
CA LEU A 9 5.65 -29.98 -35.92
C LEU A 9 5.43 -29.92 -34.40
N ALA A 10 6.46 -29.45 -33.72
CA ALA A 10 6.36 -28.92 -32.37
C ALA A 10 5.66 -27.56 -32.46
N LEU A 11 4.40 -27.48 -32.03
CA LEU A 11 3.76 -26.20 -31.72
C LEU A 11 4.20 -25.81 -30.31
N ALA A 12 5.35 -25.15 -30.25
CA ALA A 12 5.74 -24.30 -29.15
C ALA A 12 4.78 -23.10 -29.14
N GLY A 13 3.66 -23.24 -28.44
CA GLY A 13 2.82 -22.11 -28.06
C GLY A 13 3.53 -21.31 -26.98
N ALA A 14 4.43 -20.41 -27.39
CA ALA A 14 4.99 -19.38 -26.55
C ALA A 14 3.89 -18.36 -26.19
N GLY A 15 3.00 -18.75 -25.29
CA GLY A 15 2.22 -17.80 -24.52
C GLY A 15 3.13 -17.25 -23.44
N ALA A 16 3.94 -16.24 -23.79
CA ALA A 16 4.56 -15.39 -22.81
C ALA A 16 3.43 -14.65 -22.07
N LEU A 17 2.95 -15.23 -20.97
CA LEU A 17 2.24 -14.47 -19.97
C LEU A 17 3.26 -13.46 -19.46
N ALA A 18 3.17 -12.23 -19.97
CA ALA A 18 3.77 -11.09 -19.34
C ALA A 18 3.25 -11.07 -17.90
N THR A 19 4.08 -11.54 -16.97
CA THR A 19 3.90 -11.31 -15.55
C THR A 19 4.14 -9.82 -15.37
N SER A 20 3.10 -9.02 -15.59
CA SER A 20 3.16 -7.59 -15.35
C SER A 20 3.56 -7.39 -13.89
N ALA A 21 4.46 -6.41 -13.65
CA ALA A 21 4.91 -6.00 -12.33
C ALA A 21 3.76 -5.65 -11.35
N SER A 22 2.52 -5.60 -11.84
CA SER A 22 1.27 -5.56 -11.07
C SER A 22 1.09 -6.73 -10.10
N ALA A 23 1.68 -7.90 -10.33
CA ALA A 23 1.54 -9.06 -9.44
C ALA A 23 2.39 -8.94 -8.15
N ALA A 24 3.56 -8.29 -8.21
CA ALA A 24 4.43 -8.13 -7.05
C ALA A 24 3.85 -7.15 -6.01
N GLY A 25 3.06 -6.16 -6.45
CA GLY A 25 2.39 -5.21 -5.55
C GLY A 25 1.22 -5.81 -4.74
N GLU A 26 0.75 -7.00 -5.11
CA GLU A 26 -0.41 -7.67 -4.50
C GLU A 26 0.00 -8.57 -3.31
N ASP A 27 1.20 -9.15 -3.36
CA ASP A 27 1.67 -10.18 -2.41
C ASP A 27 2.38 -9.63 -1.15
N ASP A 28 2.91 -8.40 -1.18
CA ASP A 28 3.65 -7.82 -0.04
C ASP A 28 2.78 -7.05 0.96
N TRP A 29 1.56 -6.71 0.55
CA TRP A 29 0.58 -5.99 1.35
C TRP A 29 0.12 -6.71 2.64
N PRO A 30 -0.06 -8.06 2.65
CA PRO A 30 -0.27 -8.81 3.88
C PRO A 30 0.89 -8.69 4.89
N THR A 31 2.13 -8.55 4.42
CA THR A 31 3.31 -8.49 5.27
C THR A 31 3.35 -7.20 6.09
N ILE A 32 3.00 -6.06 5.50
CA ILE A 32 3.06 -4.78 6.23
C ILE A 32 1.92 -4.59 7.25
N LYS A 33 0.74 -5.18 7.01
CA LYS A 33 -0.39 -5.15 7.96
C LYS A 33 -0.25 -6.14 9.10
N SER A 34 0.55 -7.17 8.89
CA SER A 34 0.79 -8.22 9.89
C SER A 34 2.06 -8.00 10.70
N ALA A 35 2.92 -7.06 10.27
CA ALA A 35 4.19 -6.74 10.92
C ALA A 35 3.96 -6.26 12.36
N ARG A 36 4.34 -7.08 13.34
CA ARG A 36 4.20 -6.75 14.76
C ARG A 36 5.40 -5.97 15.30
N LEU A 37 5.14 -5.14 16.30
CA LEU A 37 6.17 -4.43 17.08
C LEU A 37 6.09 -4.90 18.54
N ASN A 38 7.02 -5.73 19.00
CA ASN A 38 6.97 -6.29 20.36
C ASN A 38 5.57 -6.88 20.71
N ASP A 39 5.09 -7.81 19.88
CA ASP A 39 3.74 -8.41 19.92
C ASP A 39 2.55 -7.48 19.65
N GLN A 40 2.76 -6.16 19.61
CA GLN A 40 1.74 -5.19 19.26
C GLN A 40 1.31 -5.35 17.79
N ARG A 41 0.00 -5.45 17.57
CA ARG A 41 -0.59 -5.36 16.23
C ARG A 41 -0.61 -3.92 15.75
N PRO A 42 -0.34 -3.66 14.47
CA PRO A 42 -0.55 -2.33 13.92
C PRO A 42 -2.03 -2.01 13.87
N TRP A 43 -2.37 -0.72 13.99
CA TRP A 43 -3.74 -0.24 13.83
C TRP A 43 -4.00 0.29 12.41
N GLY A 44 -2.94 0.60 11.67
CA GLY A 44 -3.03 1.11 10.30
C GLY A 44 -1.76 0.86 9.50
N ALA A 45 -1.85 0.96 8.19
CA ALA A 45 -0.73 0.84 7.27
C ALA A 45 -1.04 1.54 5.94
N PHE A 46 -0.01 1.97 5.23
CA PHE A 46 -0.14 2.45 3.86
C PHE A 46 1.06 2.05 3.02
N ALA A 47 0.87 1.95 1.70
CA ALA A 47 1.94 1.60 0.78
C ALA A 47 1.85 2.37 -0.54
N LEU A 48 3.02 2.54 -1.15
CA LEU A 48 3.23 3.10 -2.47
C LEU A 48 4.11 2.15 -3.26
N TYR A 49 3.62 1.68 -4.39
CA TYR A 49 4.39 0.95 -5.40
C TYR A 49 4.53 1.85 -6.63
N ARG A 50 5.74 2.34 -6.86
CA ARG A 50 6.05 3.24 -7.98
C ARG A 50 6.33 2.46 -9.24
N ALA A 51 5.70 2.88 -10.32
CA ALA A 51 6.08 2.50 -11.68
C ALA A 51 6.84 3.67 -12.36
N PRO A 52 7.75 3.38 -13.32
CA PRO A 52 8.18 2.06 -13.78
C PRO A 52 9.31 1.44 -12.94
N ASP A 53 9.87 2.18 -11.98
CA ASP A 53 11.12 1.84 -11.28
C ASP A 53 11.00 0.66 -10.29
N ALA A 54 9.79 0.10 -10.12
CA ALA A 54 9.48 -1.00 -9.20
C ALA A 54 9.92 -0.74 -7.74
N ARG A 55 9.98 0.53 -7.33
CA ARG A 55 10.25 0.92 -5.94
C ARG A 55 9.00 0.77 -5.10
N ALA A 56 9.14 0.22 -3.91
CA ALA A 56 8.05 0.12 -2.97
C ALA A 56 8.39 0.84 -1.66
N THR A 57 7.39 1.48 -1.07
CA THR A 57 7.46 2.03 0.28
C THR A 57 6.23 1.57 1.05
N GLY A 58 6.44 0.79 2.09
CA GLY A 58 5.39 0.40 3.04
C GLY A 58 5.60 1.12 4.36
N VAL A 59 4.51 1.60 4.97
CA VAL A 59 4.52 2.18 6.32
C VAL A 59 3.48 1.46 7.17
N THR A 60 3.91 0.95 8.31
CA THR A 60 3.07 0.32 9.33
C THR A 60 2.96 1.24 10.55
N LEU A 61 1.76 1.43 11.08
CA LEU A 61 1.46 2.36 12.16
C LEU A 61 1.06 1.63 13.44
N TYR A 62 1.65 2.03 14.56
CA TYR A 62 1.42 1.47 15.89
C TYR A 62 1.05 2.59 16.88
N LEU A 63 0.42 2.20 17.99
CA LEU A 63 0.04 3.10 19.09
C LEU A 63 0.51 2.51 20.42
N ARG A 64 1.72 2.82 20.85
CA ARG A 64 2.32 2.27 22.07
C ARG A 64 1.90 3.09 23.28
N GLY A 65 1.61 2.45 24.42
CA GLY A 65 1.35 3.15 25.69
C GLY A 65 -0.10 3.06 26.17
N SER A 66 -0.46 3.90 27.15
CA SER A 66 -1.81 3.99 27.71
C SER A 66 -2.58 5.16 27.09
N MET A 67 -3.87 5.33 27.43
CA MET A 67 -4.66 6.46 26.90
C MET A 67 -4.00 7.82 27.18
N ASP A 68 -3.47 8.00 28.39
CA ASP A 68 -2.93 9.30 28.85
C ASP A 68 -1.47 9.55 28.40
N ASP A 69 -0.74 8.51 28.02
CA ASP A 69 0.63 8.60 27.50
C ASP A 69 0.78 7.58 26.36
N HIS A 70 0.29 7.97 25.19
CA HIS A 70 0.42 7.19 23.97
C HIS A 70 1.46 7.81 23.03
N GLU A 71 2.19 6.92 22.37
CA GLU A 71 3.20 7.22 21.39
C GLU A 71 2.83 6.56 20.07
N MET A 72 2.69 7.38 19.04
CA MET A 72 2.52 6.89 17.68
C MET A 72 3.88 6.52 17.12
N ILE A 73 3.98 5.32 16.55
CA ILE A 73 5.20 4.82 15.94
C ILE A 73 4.88 4.44 14.50
N ALA A 74 5.69 4.91 13.56
CA ALA A 74 5.64 4.49 12.18
C ALA A 74 6.90 3.69 11.85
N ARG A 75 6.71 2.49 11.29
CA ARG A 75 7.75 1.66 10.69
C ARG A 75 7.68 1.78 9.19
N ARG A 76 8.72 2.32 8.57
CA ARG A 76 8.84 2.42 7.12
C ARG A 76 9.77 1.35 6.59
N VAL A 77 9.35 0.67 5.54
CA VAL A 77 10.15 -0.25 4.74
C VAL A 77 10.23 0.30 3.33
N GLU A 78 11.44 0.61 2.88
CA GLU A 78 11.72 0.99 1.49
C GLU A 78 12.39 -0.18 0.79
N MET A 79 11.88 -0.56 -0.37
CA MET A 79 12.44 -1.61 -1.21
C MET A 79 12.78 -1.02 -2.58
N ASP A 80 14.05 -1.15 -2.97
CA ASP A 80 14.49 -0.90 -4.35
C ASP A 80 14.35 -2.19 -5.18
N SER A 81 14.48 -2.07 -6.51
CA SER A 81 14.30 -3.14 -7.51
C SER A 81 15.30 -4.32 -7.43
N GLY A 82 15.99 -4.50 -6.30
CA GLY A 82 17.04 -5.51 -6.10
C GLY A 82 17.05 -6.14 -4.71
N ASP A 83 15.88 -6.41 -4.11
CA ASP A 83 15.65 -7.17 -2.86
C ASP A 83 16.21 -6.57 -1.57
N HIS A 84 16.80 -5.36 -1.61
CA HIS A 84 17.31 -4.69 -0.42
C HIS A 84 16.19 -3.87 0.25
N ALA A 85 15.77 -4.30 1.43
CA ALA A 85 14.81 -3.58 2.27
C ALA A 85 15.53 -2.71 3.32
N VAL A 86 15.28 -1.40 3.28
CA VAL A 86 15.72 -0.46 4.31
C VAL A 86 14.58 -0.21 5.29
N ILE A 87 14.81 -0.53 6.56
CA ILE A 87 13.84 -0.28 7.63
C ILE A 87 14.23 1.02 8.35
N SER A 88 13.25 1.89 8.53
CA SER A 88 13.38 3.11 9.32
C SER A 88 12.14 3.37 10.17
N TRP A 89 12.28 4.21 11.18
CA TRP A 89 11.26 4.45 12.20
C TRP A 89 11.05 5.93 12.43
N ALA A 90 9.82 6.33 12.72
CA ALA A 90 9.48 7.63 13.26
C ALA A 90 8.61 7.46 14.50
N SER A 91 8.75 8.38 15.47
CA SER A 91 7.96 8.40 16.70
C SER A 91 7.40 9.79 16.94
N SER A 92 6.16 9.86 17.45
CA SER A 92 5.53 11.12 17.81
C SER A 92 6.27 11.88 18.92
N LYS A 93 7.05 11.19 19.76
CA LYS A 93 7.87 11.83 20.81
C LYS A 93 9.04 12.63 20.25
N THR A 94 9.54 12.25 19.06
CA THR A 94 10.70 12.90 18.42
C THR A 94 10.35 13.65 17.15
N CYS A 95 9.14 13.43 16.61
CA CYS A 95 8.63 14.06 15.39
C CYS A 95 7.14 14.35 15.54
N ALA A 96 6.80 15.59 15.88
CA ALA A 96 5.41 16.05 16.01
C ALA A 96 4.61 15.92 14.69
N ASN A 97 5.30 15.98 13.54
CA ASN A 97 4.67 15.80 12.22
C ASN A 97 4.03 14.42 12.03
N LEU A 98 4.44 13.40 12.80
CA LEU A 98 3.84 12.07 12.69
C LEU A 98 2.36 12.08 13.11
N ILE A 99 2.03 12.75 14.20
CA ILE A 99 0.64 12.84 14.66
C ILE A 99 -0.19 13.60 13.61
N SER A 100 0.27 14.79 13.19
CA SER A 100 -0.51 15.61 12.26
C SER A 100 -0.72 14.94 10.90
N ALA A 101 0.30 14.29 10.34
CA ALA A 101 0.16 13.56 9.08
C ALA A 101 -0.79 12.36 9.19
N THR A 102 -0.83 11.72 10.37
CA THR A 102 -1.70 10.57 10.61
C THR A 102 -3.14 10.96 10.86
N VAL A 103 -3.40 12.06 11.57
CA VAL A 103 -4.77 12.57 11.78
C VAL A 103 -5.44 12.94 10.46
N GLU A 104 -4.67 13.40 9.47
CA GLU A 104 -5.21 13.67 8.11
C GLU A 104 -5.78 12.42 7.41
N LEU A 105 -5.53 11.19 7.91
CA LEU A 105 -6.24 9.99 7.45
C LEU A 105 -7.75 10.09 7.69
N GLU A 106 -8.17 10.77 8.75
CA GLU A 106 -9.60 10.95 9.07
C GLU A 106 -10.32 11.82 8.03
N ASP A 107 -9.56 12.68 7.33
CA ASP A 107 -10.05 13.56 6.27
C ASP A 107 -10.07 12.89 4.88
N LEU A 108 -9.58 11.66 4.76
CA LEU A 108 -9.64 10.93 3.49
C LEU A 108 -11.09 10.69 3.08
N GLN A 109 -11.44 11.21 1.90
CA GLN A 109 -12.76 11.00 1.33
C GLN A 109 -13.00 9.50 1.09
N VAL A 110 -14.01 8.95 1.76
CA VAL A 110 -14.44 7.56 1.57
C VAL A 110 -14.88 7.35 0.12
N PRO A 111 -14.34 6.36 -0.61
CA PRO A 111 -14.78 6.07 -1.96
C PRO A 111 -16.26 5.71 -2.00
N ARG A 112 -16.95 6.21 -3.02
CA ARG A 112 -18.33 5.81 -3.30
C ARG A 112 -18.32 4.49 -4.07
N ILE A 113 -19.18 3.57 -3.65
CA ILE A 113 -19.44 2.35 -4.42
C ILE A 113 -20.29 2.72 -5.65
N GLU A 114 -19.75 2.50 -6.84
CA GLU A 114 -20.49 2.60 -8.10
C GLU A 114 -20.89 1.21 -8.57
N VAL A 115 -22.19 0.99 -8.76
CA VAL A 115 -22.73 -0.31 -9.18
C VAL A 115 -23.00 -0.27 -10.69
N PRO A 116 -22.34 -1.12 -11.49
CA PRO A 116 -22.59 -1.20 -12.93
C PRO A 116 -24.07 -1.40 -13.25
N GLY A 117 -24.60 -0.61 -14.18
CA GLY A 117 -26.02 -0.66 -14.58
C GLY A 117 -27.04 -0.13 -13.55
N ALA A 118 -26.62 0.30 -12.35
CA ALA A 118 -27.52 0.79 -11.30
C ALA A 118 -27.15 2.19 -10.81
N GLY A 119 -26.77 3.09 -11.72
CA GLY A 119 -26.44 4.47 -11.39
C GLY A 119 -25.67 5.19 -12.50
N ARG A 120 -24.66 5.97 -12.11
CA ARG A 120 -23.70 6.51 -13.05
C ARG A 120 -22.83 5.35 -13.54
N GLU A 121 -22.71 5.23 -14.86
CA GLU A 121 -21.79 4.27 -15.46
C GLU A 121 -20.38 4.56 -14.91
N PRO A 122 -19.66 3.55 -14.40
CA PRO A 122 -18.29 3.74 -13.96
C PRO A 122 -17.52 4.41 -15.10
N ARG A 123 -16.86 5.54 -14.83
CA ARG A 123 -15.89 6.03 -15.82
C ARG A 123 -14.87 4.93 -15.96
N GLN A 124 -14.74 4.40 -17.18
CA GLN A 124 -13.66 3.49 -17.49
C GLN A 124 -12.37 4.25 -17.22
N ALA A 125 -11.73 3.94 -16.10
CA ALA A 125 -10.47 4.56 -15.76
C ALA A 125 -9.48 4.14 -16.83
N ALA A 126 -8.88 5.12 -17.52
CA ALA A 126 -7.68 4.87 -18.28
C ALA A 126 -6.58 4.57 -17.26
N VAL A 127 -6.50 3.31 -16.81
CA VAL A 127 -5.38 2.86 -15.97
C VAL A 127 -4.18 2.83 -16.89
N ALA A 128 -3.31 3.82 -16.73
CA ALA A 128 -2.05 3.83 -17.44
C ALA A 128 -1.23 2.62 -16.97
N LEU A 129 -0.59 1.90 -17.91
CA LEU A 129 0.18 0.69 -17.60
C LEU A 129 1.39 0.99 -16.70
N ASP A 130 1.78 2.25 -16.62
CA ASP A 130 2.85 2.82 -15.81
C ASP A 130 2.34 3.63 -14.61
N ALA A 131 1.07 3.48 -14.23
CA ALA A 131 0.52 4.15 -13.05
C ALA A 131 1.08 3.53 -11.76
N SER A 132 1.42 4.38 -10.80
CA SER A 132 1.78 3.96 -9.45
C SER A 132 0.53 3.49 -8.69
N SER A 133 0.72 2.50 -7.80
CA SER A 133 -0.35 1.95 -6.98
C SER A 133 -0.19 2.38 -5.52
N TYR A 134 -1.29 2.83 -4.94
CA TYR A 134 -1.35 3.38 -3.59
C TYR A 134 -2.35 2.57 -2.76
N PHE A 135 -2.02 2.37 -1.49
CA PHE A 135 -2.79 1.53 -0.60
C PHE A 135 -2.88 2.14 0.79
N VAL A 136 -4.06 2.06 1.41
CA VAL A 136 -4.29 2.42 2.82
C VAL A 136 -5.11 1.33 3.49
N TRP A 137 -4.78 1.03 4.73
CA TRP A 137 -5.50 0.11 5.60
C TRP A 137 -5.59 0.66 7.01
N ALA A 138 -6.75 0.47 7.66
CA ALA A 138 -6.97 0.78 9.06
C ALA A 138 -7.90 -0.26 9.70
N ASP A 139 -7.56 -0.70 10.91
CA ASP A 139 -8.27 -1.76 11.64
C ASP A 139 -9.46 -1.24 12.47
N ASP A 140 -9.43 0.04 12.86
CA ASP A 140 -10.51 0.70 13.63
C ASP A 140 -11.06 1.92 12.86
N ALA A 141 -11.71 1.66 11.74
CA ALA A 141 -12.52 2.65 11.04
C ALA A 141 -13.98 2.61 11.54
N ARG A 142 -14.72 3.70 11.33
CA ARG A 142 -16.14 3.79 11.72
C ARG A 142 -16.96 4.40 10.60
N PHE A 143 -18.18 3.88 10.42
CA PHE A 143 -19.15 4.50 9.51
C PHE A 143 -19.68 5.80 10.11
N SER A 144 -19.88 6.82 9.27
CA SER A 144 -20.53 8.06 9.67
C SER A 144 -21.93 7.77 10.23
N GLY A 145 -22.15 8.05 11.52
CA GLY A 145 -23.45 7.88 12.18
C GLY A 145 -23.67 6.56 12.93
N GLY A 146 -22.64 5.70 13.07
CA GLY A 146 -22.72 4.46 13.84
C GLY A 146 -21.50 4.21 14.74
N GLY A 147 -21.71 3.52 15.87
CA GLY A 147 -20.63 3.12 16.80
C GLY A 147 -19.95 1.79 16.46
N HIS A 148 -20.24 1.23 15.28
CA HIS A 148 -19.68 -0.07 14.87
C HIS A 148 -18.31 0.13 14.24
N SER A 149 -17.32 -0.61 14.75
CA SER A 149 -15.99 -0.68 14.15
C SER A 149 -16.05 -1.46 12.84
N ALA A 150 -15.21 -1.04 11.91
CA ALA A 150 -14.98 -1.68 10.63
C ALA A 150 -13.49 -1.65 10.33
N GLN A 151 -13.06 -2.58 9.50
CA GLN A 151 -11.76 -2.51 8.86
C GLN A 151 -11.95 -1.92 7.47
N ILE A 152 -11.07 -0.99 7.07
CA ILE A 152 -11.06 -0.45 5.70
C ILE A 152 -9.77 -0.82 4.99
N GLU A 153 -9.90 -1.11 3.71
CA GLU A 153 -8.80 -1.21 2.77
C GLU A 153 -9.14 -0.41 1.52
N LEU A 154 -8.27 0.54 1.19
CA LEU A 154 -8.40 1.40 0.03
C LEU A 154 -7.24 1.15 -0.91
N ARG A 155 -7.54 0.97 -2.20
CA ARG A 155 -6.56 0.92 -3.28
C ARG A 155 -6.88 2.03 -4.27
N GLY A 156 -5.84 2.71 -4.74
CA GLY A 156 -5.95 3.80 -5.69
C GLY A 156 -4.72 3.88 -6.57
N VAL A 157 -4.78 4.79 -7.53
CA VAL A 157 -3.67 5.10 -8.45
C VAL A 157 -3.34 6.60 -8.35
N ASP A 158 -2.39 7.04 -9.17
CA ASP A 158 -2.02 8.44 -9.32
C ASP A 158 -3.24 9.37 -9.45
N GLY A 159 -3.15 10.54 -8.81
CA GLY A 159 -4.21 11.57 -8.83
C GLY A 159 -5.42 11.27 -7.93
N SER A 160 -5.44 10.15 -7.21
CA SER A 160 -6.44 9.93 -6.16
C SER A 160 -6.14 10.78 -4.91
N PRO A 161 -7.16 11.20 -4.12
CA PRO A 161 -6.94 11.91 -2.86
C PRO A 161 -6.01 11.16 -1.88
N MET A 162 -6.09 9.82 -1.90
CA MET A 162 -5.21 8.96 -1.11
C MET A 162 -3.76 9.02 -1.59
N ALA A 163 -3.51 9.05 -2.90
CA ALA A 163 -2.16 9.20 -3.45
C ALA A 163 -1.53 10.52 -3.01
N GLU A 164 -2.29 11.62 -3.11
CA GLU A 164 -1.84 12.94 -2.65
C GLU A 164 -1.55 12.98 -1.15
N TRP A 165 -2.35 12.27 -0.34
CA TRP A 165 -2.10 12.16 1.09
C TRP A 165 -0.84 11.35 1.39
N ILE A 166 -0.62 10.20 0.74
CA ILE A 166 0.58 9.37 0.94
C ILE A 166 1.84 10.15 0.57
N ASP A 167 1.88 10.77 -0.62
CA ASP A 167 3.07 11.50 -1.08
C ASP A 167 3.41 12.68 -0.16
N ARG A 168 2.39 13.43 0.28
CA ARG A 168 2.54 14.54 1.23
C ARG A 168 3.01 14.06 2.59
N THR A 169 2.47 12.95 3.08
CA THR A 169 2.84 12.33 4.36
C THR A 169 4.29 11.88 4.33
N LEU A 170 4.71 11.12 3.31
CA LEU A 170 6.09 10.70 3.14
C LEU A 170 7.04 11.90 3.06
N GLY A 171 6.68 12.94 2.29
CA GLY A 171 7.44 14.18 2.19
C GLY A 171 7.63 14.89 3.53
N ARG A 172 6.56 15.08 4.32
CA ARG A 172 6.59 15.73 5.63
C ARG A 172 7.40 14.95 6.68
N LEU A 173 7.48 13.63 6.54
CA LEU A 173 8.19 12.76 7.47
C LEU A 173 9.65 12.50 7.09
N THR A 174 10.14 13.03 5.95
CA THR A 174 11.52 12.82 5.46
C THR A 174 12.58 13.03 6.54
N GLY A 175 12.47 14.09 7.35
CA GLY A 175 13.43 14.40 8.42
C GLY A 175 13.24 13.59 9.71
N CYS A 176 12.20 12.79 9.82
CA CYS A 176 11.82 12.06 11.02
C CYS A 176 12.32 10.62 11.07
N TRP A 177 12.64 10.04 9.91
CA TRP A 177 13.07 8.65 9.81
C TRP A 177 14.44 8.42 10.47
N ARG A 178 14.53 7.38 11.31
CA ARG A 178 15.74 6.93 11.99
C ARG A 178 15.93 5.44 11.78
N THR A 179 17.17 4.96 11.75
CA THR A 179 17.47 3.52 11.60
C THR A 179 17.18 2.72 12.87
N ASN A 180 17.22 3.38 14.03
CA ASN A 180 16.98 2.75 15.31
C ASN A 180 15.50 2.85 15.69
N LEU A 181 14.97 1.77 16.26
CA LEU A 181 13.65 1.78 16.87
C LEU A 181 13.64 2.75 18.08
N PRO A 182 12.64 3.64 18.19
CA PRO A 182 12.48 4.55 19.33
C PRO A 182 11.97 3.89 20.61
#